data_AF-A0A929IM00-F1
#
_entry.id   AF-A0A929IM00-F1
#
_cell.length_a   1.000
_cell.length_b   1.000
_cell.length_c   1.000
_cell.angle_alpha   90.00
_cell.angle_beta   90.00
_cell.angle_gamma   90.00
#
_symmetry.space_group_name_H-M   'P 1'
#
loop_
_entity.id
_entity.type
_entity.pdbx_description
1 polymer ?
#
loop_
_entity_poly.entity_id
_entity_poly.type
_entity_poly.pdbx_seq_one_letter_code
_entity_poly.pdbx_strand_id
1 'polypeptide(L)'
;MGFDEKAMAAELLSLAVRGYVRVIRTKRGLFGLRRTDKGASQLTGAERHLMSALFRGTTEVVISDKQGVRLRVAMEAFQKHLENDLEGPVYATNVGATLTGVVISGVAFMGASMAYRDVALGNVELAMAGAAGLSIIAMNLLFFTLMKAPTALGRDFLDEIAGFRMFLVTAEHERMKMADAPEMSDHLYATNLPYALAMDIELVWSDQFSFLLKRAIPDPMDYDWYAGGGGESFSNGLVGMASTLGAAIAGVLEKDDGGPG
;
A
#
# COMPACT_ATOMS: atom_id res chain seq x y z
N MET A 1 -5.35 -2.46 -5.87
CA MET A 1 -5.07 -2.09 -4.47
C MET A 1 -4.37 -0.75 -4.51
N GLY A 2 -4.92 0.26 -3.85
CA GLY A 2 -4.33 1.61 -3.88
C GLY A 2 -3.12 1.62 -2.97
N PHE A 3 -1.97 2.03 -3.50
CA PHE A 3 -0.88 2.50 -2.64
C PHE A 3 -1.43 3.70 -1.85
N ASP A 4 -1.42 3.63 -0.52
CA ASP A 4 -2.01 4.64 0.37
C ASP A 4 -0.96 5.21 1.34
N GLU A 5 -1.37 6.23 2.12
CA GLU A 5 -0.50 6.82 3.13
C GLU A 5 0.00 5.82 4.19
N LYS A 6 -0.76 4.73 4.45
CA LYS A 6 -0.37 3.69 5.39
C LYS A 6 0.76 2.83 4.84
N ALA A 7 0.74 2.49 3.55
CA ALA A 7 1.83 1.78 2.89
C ALA A 7 3.13 2.60 2.95
N MET A 8 3.05 3.92 2.71
CA MET A 8 4.22 4.81 2.85
C MET A 8 4.69 4.89 4.31
N ALA A 9 3.77 5.06 5.27
CA ALA A 9 4.11 5.11 6.69
C ALA A 9 4.74 3.80 7.18
N ALA A 10 4.23 2.65 6.72
CA ALA A 10 4.77 1.32 7.01
C ALA A 10 6.19 1.18 6.46
N GLU A 11 6.47 1.62 5.23
CA GLU A 11 7.82 1.57 4.67
C GLU A 11 8.80 2.45 5.46
N LEU A 12 8.41 3.69 5.77
CA LEU A 12 9.22 4.61 6.56
C LEU A 12 9.53 4.06 7.95
N LEU A 13 8.55 3.38 8.55
CA LEU A 13 8.70 2.70 9.82
C LEU A 13 9.63 1.49 9.71
N SER A 14 9.50 0.68 8.65
CA SER A 14 10.41 -0.43 8.37
C SER A 14 11.87 0.05 8.22
N LEU A 15 12.09 1.17 7.53
CA LEU A 15 13.40 1.81 7.43
C LEU A 15 13.90 2.30 8.79
N ALA A 16 13.00 2.78 9.65
CA ALA A 16 13.36 3.24 10.99
C ALA A 16 13.78 2.10 11.91
N VAL A 17 12.98 1.03 11.97
CA VAL A 17 13.29 -0.19 12.74
C VAL A 17 14.60 -0.82 12.27
N ARG A 18 14.87 -0.81 10.96
CA ARG A 18 16.14 -1.26 10.38
C ARG A 18 17.28 -0.25 10.57
N GLY A 19 17.06 0.91 11.19
CA GLY A 19 18.09 1.88 11.57
C GLY A 19 18.60 2.77 10.43
N TYR A 20 17.87 2.89 9.32
CA TYR A 20 18.20 3.80 8.20
C TYR A 20 17.70 5.22 8.41
N VAL A 21 16.61 5.35 9.17
CA VAL A 21 15.94 6.61 9.49
C VAL A 21 15.62 6.62 10.98
N ARG A 22 15.56 7.82 11.57
CA ARG A 22 15.00 8.03 12.90
C ARG A 22 13.76 8.90 12.79
N VAL A 23 12.68 8.46 13.42
CA VAL A 23 11.46 9.23 13.56
C VAL A 23 11.64 10.15 14.76
N ILE A 24 11.51 11.45 14.53
CA ILE A 24 11.69 12.49 15.54
C ILE A 24 10.43 13.31 15.68
N ARG A 25 10.14 13.77 16.89
CA ARG A 25 9.08 14.75 17.12
C ARG A 25 9.67 16.16 17.17
N THR A 26 9.12 17.06 16.36
CA THR A 26 9.51 18.47 16.40
C THR A 26 8.91 19.15 17.63
N LYS A 27 9.45 20.32 18.01
CA LYS A 27 8.90 21.15 19.10
C LYS A 27 7.44 21.58 18.90
N ARG A 28 6.93 21.49 17.66
CA ARG A 28 5.55 21.82 17.29
C ARG A 28 4.61 20.61 17.27
N GLY A 29 5.09 19.44 17.73
CA GLY A 29 4.32 18.19 17.73
C GLY A 29 4.32 17.44 16.40
N LEU A 30 4.83 18.04 15.31
CA LEU A 30 4.91 17.39 13.99
C LEU A 30 5.95 16.28 13.97
N PHE A 31 5.74 15.30 13.11
CA PHE A 31 6.68 14.22 12.83
C PHE A 31 7.78 14.67 11.87
N GLY A 32 8.99 14.20 12.09
CA GLY A 32 10.13 14.37 11.22
C GLY A 32 10.89 13.07 11.05
N LEU A 33 11.66 13.01 9.98
CA LEU A 33 12.49 11.89 9.60
C LEU A 33 13.92 12.38 9.49
N ARG A 34 14.84 11.72 10.18
CA ARG A 34 16.27 12.01 10.12
C ARG A 34 17.02 10.81 9.58
N ARG A 35 17.81 10.99 8.53
CA ARG A 35 18.65 9.94 7.96
C ARG A 35 19.79 9.59 8.93
N THR A 36 20.16 8.31 8.98
CA THR A 36 21.32 7.82 9.73
C THR A 36 22.53 7.60 8.83
N ASP A 37 23.69 7.32 9.44
CA ASP A 37 24.93 6.99 8.73
C ASP A 37 24.98 5.52 8.25
N LYS A 38 23.90 4.74 8.46
CA LYS A 38 23.84 3.35 8.06
C LYS A 38 23.94 3.22 6.53
N GLY A 39 24.89 2.41 6.07
CA GLY A 39 25.16 2.20 4.65
C GLY A 39 23.99 1.54 3.89
N ALA A 40 23.71 2.02 2.67
CA ALA A 40 22.56 1.62 1.85
C ALA A 40 22.68 0.24 1.18
N SER A 41 23.56 -0.66 1.64
CA SER A 41 23.87 -1.93 0.97
C SER A 41 22.74 -2.95 1.02
N GLN A 42 21.92 -2.94 2.07
CA GLN A 42 20.76 -3.84 2.22
C GLN A 42 19.45 -3.20 1.75
N LEU A 43 19.49 -1.99 1.19
CA LEU A 43 18.29 -1.32 0.70
C LEU A 43 17.90 -1.84 -0.69
N THR A 44 16.62 -2.12 -0.87
CA THR A 44 16.02 -2.46 -2.17
C THR A 44 16.18 -1.30 -3.18
N GLY A 45 15.92 -1.56 -4.46
CA GLY A 45 15.90 -0.51 -5.48
C GLY A 45 14.94 0.62 -5.13
N ALA A 46 13.70 0.24 -4.76
CA ALA A 46 12.64 1.15 -4.34
C ALA A 46 13.07 1.99 -3.11
N GLU A 47 13.62 1.35 -2.09
CA GLU A 47 14.05 2.01 -0.85
C GLU A 47 15.19 3.01 -1.08
N ARG A 48 16.16 2.67 -1.94
CA ARG A 48 17.25 3.59 -2.30
C ARG A 48 16.70 4.83 -3.00
N HIS A 49 15.77 4.65 -3.92
CA HIS A 49 15.11 5.76 -4.60
C HIS A 49 14.31 6.63 -3.62
N LEU A 50 13.51 6.01 -2.75
CA LEU A 50 12.75 6.70 -1.70
C LEU A 50 13.66 7.55 -0.80
N MET A 51 14.73 6.94 -0.28
CA MET A 51 15.73 7.63 0.56
C MET A 51 16.41 8.78 -0.18
N SER A 52 16.76 8.58 -1.46
CA SER A 52 17.39 9.62 -2.28
C SER A 52 16.47 10.81 -2.54
N ALA A 53 15.18 10.56 -2.80
CA ALA A 53 14.18 11.59 -3.05
C ALA A 53 13.86 12.37 -1.77
N LEU A 54 13.69 11.66 -0.66
CA LEU A 54 13.35 12.26 0.63
C LEU A 54 14.51 13.11 1.17
N PHE A 55 15.74 12.59 1.17
CA PHE A 55 16.91 13.25 1.77
C PHE A 55 17.80 13.99 0.77
N ARG A 56 17.28 14.38 -0.41
CA ARG A 56 18.07 15.14 -1.38
C ARG A 56 18.46 16.49 -0.79
N GLY A 57 19.76 16.70 -0.59
CA GLY A 57 20.34 17.95 -0.05
C GLY A 57 19.99 18.24 1.41
N THR A 58 19.46 17.28 2.16
CA THR A 58 19.12 17.43 3.59
C THR A 58 19.31 16.11 4.32
N THR A 59 19.59 16.18 5.63
CA THR A 59 19.63 15.00 6.51
C THR A 59 18.33 14.82 7.29
N GLU A 60 17.45 15.82 7.26
CA GLU A 60 16.19 15.85 8.01
C GLU A 60 15.05 16.38 7.15
N VAL A 61 13.88 15.75 7.26
CA VAL A 61 12.64 16.15 6.59
C VAL A 61 11.51 16.17 7.61
N VAL A 62 10.83 17.30 7.73
CA VAL A 62 9.62 17.40 8.56
C VAL A 62 8.40 17.07 7.70
N ILE A 63 7.56 16.17 8.19
CA ILE A 63 6.30 15.79 7.56
C ILE A 63 5.32 16.95 7.80
N SER A 64 5.17 17.79 6.77
CA SER A 64 4.35 18.99 6.81
C SER A 64 4.05 19.47 5.39
N ASP A 65 3.02 20.30 5.25
CA ASP A 65 2.59 20.87 3.96
C ASP A 65 3.72 21.59 3.21
N LYS A 66 4.68 22.18 3.94
CA LYS A 66 5.84 22.85 3.35
C LYS A 66 6.75 21.91 2.56
N GLN A 67 6.81 20.65 2.96
CA GLN A 67 7.57 19.60 2.28
C GLN A 67 6.66 18.68 1.46
N GLY A 68 5.36 19.02 1.31
CA GLY A 68 4.38 18.19 0.63
C GLY A 68 4.81 17.77 -0.78
N VAL A 69 5.35 18.70 -1.58
CA VAL A 69 5.84 18.39 -2.95
C VAL A 69 6.96 17.34 -2.92
N ARG A 70 7.90 17.46 -1.96
CA ARG A 70 8.99 16.49 -1.80
C ARG A 70 8.45 15.12 -1.38
N LEU A 71 7.50 15.09 -0.44
CA LEU A 71 6.85 13.86 0.01
C LEU A 71 6.08 13.19 -1.13
N ARG A 72 5.32 13.95 -1.92
CA ARG A 72 4.59 13.48 -3.10
C ARG A 72 5.53 12.87 -4.13
N VAL A 73 6.58 13.57 -4.52
CA VAL A 73 7.56 13.06 -5.51
C VAL A 73 8.24 11.79 -5.01
N ALA A 74 8.59 11.73 -3.72
CA ALA A 74 9.17 10.53 -3.13
C ALA A 74 8.19 9.35 -3.12
N MET A 75 6.91 9.62 -2.83
CA MET A 75 5.83 8.64 -2.83
C MET A 75 5.56 8.10 -4.24
N GLU A 76 5.38 8.96 -5.23
CA GLU A 76 5.13 8.57 -6.62
C GLU A 76 6.30 7.75 -7.19
N ALA A 77 7.54 8.15 -6.91
CA ALA A 77 8.72 7.41 -7.35
C ALA A 77 8.79 6.02 -6.72
N PHE A 78 8.43 5.90 -5.43
CA PHE A 78 8.39 4.63 -4.72
C PHE A 78 7.27 3.72 -5.25
N GLN A 79 6.04 4.25 -5.36
CA GLN A 79 4.90 3.51 -5.90
C GLN A 79 5.19 2.99 -7.31
N LYS A 80 5.70 3.84 -8.20
CA LYS A 80 6.04 3.42 -9.57
C LYS A 80 7.10 2.32 -9.61
N HIS A 81 8.07 2.34 -8.69
CA HIS A 81 9.07 1.28 -8.62
C HIS A 81 8.47 -0.03 -8.11
N LEU A 82 7.61 0.02 -7.08
CA LEU A 82 6.87 -1.15 -6.62
C LEU A 82 5.98 -1.71 -7.72
N GLU A 83 5.26 -0.88 -8.45
CA GLU A 83 4.45 -1.30 -9.60
C GLU A 83 5.34 -2.00 -10.63
N ASN A 84 6.50 -1.46 -11.00
CA ASN A 84 7.38 -2.15 -11.96
C ASN A 84 7.98 -3.47 -11.42
N ASP A 85 8.28 -3.53 -10.12
CA ASP A 85 8.85 -4.73 -9.49
C ASP A 85 7.77 -5.83 -9.29
N LEU A 86 6.49 -5.44 -9.16
CA LEU A 86 5.38 -6.35 -8.89
C LEU A 86 4.51 -6.65 -10.14
N GLU A 87 4.38 -5.71 -11.09
CA GLU A 87 3.67 -5.89 -12.36
C GLU A 87 4.49 -6.81 -13.29
N GLY A 88 3.91 -7.95 -13.68
CA GLY A 88 4.59 -9.03 -14.38
C GLY A 88 4.65 -10.32 -13.56
N PRO A 89 5.47 -10.38 -12.48
CA PRO A 89 5.59 -11.60 -11.67
C PRO A 89 4.36 -11.88 -10.80
N VAL A 90 3.68 -10.87 -10.27
CA VAL A 90 2.54 -11.01 -9.32
C VAL A 90 1.19 -10.76 -9.98
N TYR A 91 1.13 -9.96 -11.05
CA TYR A 91 -0.08 -9.69 -11.81
C TYR A 91 0.15 -9.96 -13.30
N ALA A 92 -0.66 -10.85 -13.88
CA ALA A 92 -0.67 -11.11 -15.32
C ALA A 92 -1.98 -10.63 -15.92
N THR A 93 -1.87 -9.91 -17.03
CA THR A 93 -3.01 -9.67 -17.89
C THR A 93 -3.39 -11.01 -18.51
N ASN A 94 -4.62 -11.50 -18.27
CA ASN A 94 -5.14 -12.74 -18.84
C ASN A 94 -5.45 -12.62 -20.35
N VAL A 95 -4.44 -12.23 -21.14
CA VAL A 95 -4.58 -11.92 -22.57
C VAL A 95 -5.18 -13.12 -23.34
N GLY A 96 -4.80 -14.35 -22.99
CA GLY A 96 -5.35 -15.56 -23.62
C GLY A 96 -6.84 -15.75 -23.36
N ALA A 97 -7.31 -15.54 -22.12
CA ALA A 97 -8.73 -15.65 -21.79
C ALA A 97 -9.54 -14.51 -22.43
N THR A 98 -9.00 -13.28 -22.44
CA THR A 98 -9.65 -12.16 -23.12
C THR A 98 -9.75 -12.40 -24.62
N LEU A 99 -8.69 -12.89 -25.26
CA LEU A 99 -8.72 -13.22 -26.69
C LEU A 99 -9.77 -14.32 -26.99
N THR A 100 -9.87 -15.32 -26.14
CA THR A 100 -10.89 -16.38 -26.26
C THR A 100 -12.30 -15.80 -26.15
N GLY A 101 -12.55 -14.91 -25.18
CA GLY A 101 -13.82 -14.20 -25.04
C GLY A 101 -14.18 -13.34 -26.26
N VAL A 102 -13.20 -12.62 -26.81
CA VAL A 102 -13.37 -11.84 -28.06
C VAL A 102 -13.74 -12.75 -29.23
N VAL A 103 -13.06 -13.89 -29.39
CA VAL A 103 -13.36 -14.85 -30.47
C VAL A 103 -14.76 -15.44 -30.31
N ILE A 104 -15.14 -15.90 -29.11
CA ILE A 104 -16.47 -16.46 -28.85
C ILE A 104 -17.56 -15.44 -29.12
N SER A 105 -17.39 -14.21 -28.62
CA SER A 105 -18.37 -13.14 -28.83
C SER A 105 -18.49 -12.72 -30.30
N GLY A 106 -17.39 -12.69 -31.04
CA GLY A 106 -17.40 -12.46 -32.49
C GLY A 106 -18.11 -13.56 -33.28
N VAL A 107 -17.86 -14.84 -32.94
CA VAL A 107 -18.54 -15.99 -33.57
C VAL A 107 -20.03 -15.98 -33.27
N ALA A 108 -20.42 -15.72 -32.02
CA ALA A 108 -21.82 -15.62 -31.62
C ALA A 108 -22.54 -14.46 -32.33
N PHE A 109 -21.89 -13.29 -32.43
CA PHE A 109 -22.41 -12.16 -33.17
C PHE A 109 -22.60 -12.49 -34.66
N MET A 110 -21.59 -13.09 -35.30
CA MET A 110 -21.66 -13.48 -36.71
C MET A 110 -22.78 -14.50 -36.97
N GLY A 111 -22.93 -15.50 -36.11
CA GLY A 111 -24.02 -16.49 -36.19
C GLY A 111 -25.40 -15.86 -36.02
N ALA A 112 -25.55 -14.96 -35.05
CA ALA A 112 -26.80 -14.20 -34.86
C ALA A 112 -27.11 -13.34 -36.09
N SER A 113 -26.13 -12.59 -36.61
CA SER A 113 -26.32 -11.77 -37.81
C SER A 113 -26.74 -12.61 -39.02
N MET A 114 -26.17 -13.80 -39.22
CA MET A 114 -26.55 -14.70 -40.31
C MET A 114 -27.98 -15.25 -40.16
N ALA A 115 -28.41 -15.57 -38.93
CA ALA A 115 -29.74 -16.10 -38.66
C ALA A 115 -30.88 -15.09 -38.89
N TYR A 116 -30.58 -13.79 -38.81
CA TYR A 116 -31.56 -12.71 -39.02
C TYR A 116 -31.54 -12.10 -40.43
N ARG A 117 -30.67 -12.55 -41.35
CA ARG A 117 -30.50 -11.97 -42.71
C ARG A 117 -31.77 -11.94 -43.57
N ASP A 118 -32.68 -12.87 -43.35
CA ASP A 118 -33.92 -12.99 -44.14
C ASP A 118 -35.10 -12.18 -43.54
N VAL A 119 -34.88 -11.52 -42.40
CA VAL A 119 -35.89 -10.69 -41.74
C VAL A 119 -35.82 -9.29 -42.33
N ALA A 120 -36.76 -8.94 -43.21
CA ALA A 120 -36.80 -7.67 -43.94
C ALA A 120 -37.11 -6.46 -43.03
N LEU A 121 -36.12 -5.99 -42.27
CA LEU A 121 -36.21 -4.82 -41.38
C LEU A 121 -35.44 -3.59 -41.89
N GLY A 122 -34.72 -3.72 -43.01
CA GLY A 122 -34.03 -2.60 -43.68
C GLY A 122 -33.03 -1.89 -42.76
N ASN A 123 -33.08 -0.56 -42.68
CA ASN A 123 -32.12 0.24 -41.91
C ASN A 123 -32.15 -0.04 -40.38
N VAL A 124 -33.22 -0.63 -39.86
CA VAL A 124 -33.34 -0.99 -38.44
C VAL A 124 -32.43 -2.18 -38.10
N GLU A 125 -32.23 -3.10 -39.04
CA GLU A 125 -31.36 -4.27 -38.86
C GLU A 125 -29.89 -3.86 -38.67
N LEU A 126 -29.40 -2.94 -39.51
CA LEU A 126 -28.04 -2.44 -39.44
C LEU A 126 -27.78 -1.64 -38.15
N ALA A 127 -28.77 -0.86 -37.69
CA ALA A 127 -28.67 -0.11 -36.44
C ALA A 127 -28.62 -1.02 -35.20
N MET A 128 -29.45 -2.07 -35.16
CA MET A 128 -29.47 -3.05 -34.07
C MET A 128 -28.19 -3.90 -34.04
N ALA A 129 -27.72 -4.35 -35.20
CA ALA A 129 -26.46 -5.07 -35.33
C ALA A 129 -25.26 -4.20 -34.91
N GLY A 130 -25.24 -2.92 -35.33
CA GLY A 130 -24.22 -1.96 -34.91
C GLY A 130 -24.22 -1.72 -33.40
N ALA A 131 -25.41 -1.53 -32.80
CA ALA A 131 -25.55 -1.36 -31.35
C ALA A 131 -25.10 -2.60 -30.56
N ALA A 132 -25.44 -3.80 -31.03
CA ALA A 132 -24.99 -5.06 -30.43
C ALA A 132 -23.47 -5.27 -30.59
N GLY A 133 -22.89 -4.92 -31.74
CA GLY A 133 -21.44 -4.95 -31.93
C GLY A 133 -20.71 -3.99 -30.98
N LEU A 134 -21.21 -2.76 -30.85
CA LEU A 134 -20.66 -1.78 -29.92
C LEU A 134 -20.76 -2.22 -28.45
N SER A 135 -21.88 -2.84 -28.05
CA SER A 135 -22.03 -3.34 -26.68
C SER A 135 -21.07 -4.52 -26.39
N ILE A 136 -20.83 -5.40 -27.37
CA ILE A 136 -19.83 -6.48 -27.25
C ILE A 136 -18.42 -5.90 -27.11
N ILE A 137 -18.06 -4.88 -27.91
CA ILE A 137 -16.76 -4.22 -27.80
C ILE A 137 -16.61 -3.56 -26.44
N ALA A 138 -17.61 -2.79 -26.00
CA ALA A 138 -17.60 -2.14 -24.70
C ALA A 138 -17.47 -3.16 -23.56
N MET A 139 -18.18 -4.29 -23.66
CA MET A 139 -18.11 -5.37 -22.67
C MET A 139 -16.73 -6.03 -22.66
N ASN A 140 -16.13 -6.31 -23.82
CA ASN A 140 -14.77 -6.87 -23.89
C ASN A 140 -13.71 -5.90 -23.34
N LEU A 141 -13.84 -4.59 -23.61
CA LEU A 141 -12.96 -3.57 -23.03
C LEU A 141 -13.12 -3.49 -21.51
N LEU A 142 -14.35 -3.57 -21.03
CA LEU A 142 -14.66 -3.64 -19.60
C LEU A 142 -14.05 -4.89 -18.96
N PHE A 143 -14.22 -6.07 -19.55
CA PHE A 143 -13.60 -7.30 -19.04
C PHE A 143 -12.08 -7.26 -19.11
N PHE A 144 -11.49 -6.62 -20.13
CA PHE A 144 -10.04 -6.45 -20.21
C PHE A 144 -9.50 -5.60 -19.05
N THR A 145 -10.22 -4.56 -18.62
CA THR A 145 -9.82 -3.74 -17.47
C THR A 145 -10.10 -4.43 -16.13
N LEU A 146 -11.19 -5.19 -16.03
CA LEU A 146 -11.58 -5.92 -14.81
C LEU A 146 -10.81 -7.23 -14.58
N MET A 147 -10.34 -7.92 -15.63
CA MET A 147 -9.61 -9.20 -15.54
C MET A 147 -8.09 -9.04 -15.38
N LYS A 148 -7.63 -8.00 -14.69
CA LYS A 148 -6.28 -8.02 -14.09
C LYS A 148 -6.31 -9.00 -12.91
N ALA A 149 -5.96 -10.27 -13.16
CA ALA A 149 -5.91 -11.29 -12.12
C ALA A 149 -4.49 -11.43 -11.56
N PRO A 150 -4.33 -11.72 -10.25
CA PRO A 150 -3.04 -12.11 -9.70
C PRO A 150 -2.56 -13.39 -10.40
N THR A 151 -1.25 -13.47 -10.68
CA THR A 151 -0.60 -14.70 -11.18
C THR A 151 -0.68 -15.80 -10.12
N ALA A 152 -0.31 -17.04 -10.47
CA ALA A 152 -0.16 -18.11 -9.46
C ALA A 152 0.81 -17.70 -8.34
N LEU A 153 1.96 -17.11 -8.70
CA LEU A 153 2.92 -16.58 -7.75
C LEU A 153 2.31 -15.46 -6.89
N GLY A 154 1.57 -14.54 -7.51
CA GLY A 154 0.92 -13.46 -6.78
C GLY A 154 -0.18 -13.95 -5.85
N ARG A 155 -0.88 -15.03 -6.22
CA ARG A 155 -1.87 -15.69 -5.36
C ARG A 155 -1.20 -16.30 -4.14
N ASP A 156 -0.12 -17.05 -4.34
CA ASP A 156 0.65 -17.65 -3.23
C ASP A 156 1.17 -16.58 -2.26
N PHE A 157 1.70 -15.47 -2.79
CA PHE A 157 2.17 -14.34 -1.98
C PHE A 157 1.04 -13.66 -1.20
N LEU A 158 -0.13 -13.46 -1.82
CA LEU A 158 -1.31 -12.92 -1.13
C LEU A 158 -1.83 -13.88 -0.05
N ASP A 159 -1.79 -15.18 -0.31
CA ASP A 159 -2.18 -16.20 0.67
C ASP A 159 -1.17 -16.27 1.83
N GLU A 160 0.13 -16.06 1.58
CA GLU A 160 1.15 -15.91 2.62
C GLU A 160 0.92 -14.67 3.48
N ILE A 161 0.63 -13.51 2.87
CA ILE A 161 0.26 -12.29 3.61
C ILE A 161 -0.98 -12.54 4.46
N ALA A 162 -2.01 -13.19 3.91
CA ALA A 162 -3.23 -13.52 4.64
C ALA A 162 -2.96 -14.47 5.81
N GLY A 163 -2.11 -15.48 5.60
CA GLY A 163 -1.66 -16.41 6.64
C GLY A 163 -0.87 -15.71 7.75
N PHE A 164 0.05 -14.81 7.39
CA PHE A 164 0.81 -14.01 8.34
C PHE A 164 -0.08 -13.06 9.14
N ARG A 165 -1.06 -12.42 8.49
CA ARG A 165 -2.09 -11.61 9.17
C ARG A 165 -2.84 -12.44 10.20
N MET A 166 -3.28 -13.65 9.83
CA MET A 166 -3.98 -14.56 10.75
C MET A 166 -3.09 -14.98 11.92
N PHE A 167 -1.80 -15.23 11.66
CA PHE A 167 -0.80 -15.54 12.69
C PHE A 167 -0.66 -14.38 13.69
N LEU A 168 -0.45 -13.15 13.22
CA LEU A 168 -0.32 -11.98 14.10
C LEU A 168 -1.60 -11.74 14.91
N VAL A 169 -2.78 -11.91 14.32
CA VAL A 169 -4.05 -11.66 15.02
C VAL A 169 -4.39 -12.77 16.02
N THR A 170 -4.08 -14.03 15.71
CA THR A 170 -4.62 -15.19 16.45
C THR A 170 -3.55 -15.92 17.26
N ALA A 171 -2.47 -16.34 16.59
CA ALA A 171 -1.52 -17.28 17.16
C ALA A 171 -0.69 -16.64 18.27
N GLU A 172 -0.23 -15.41 18.06
CA GLU A 172 0.57 -14.72 19.07
C GLU A 172 -0.29 -14.32 20.29
N HIS A 173 -1.57 -13.97 20.08
CA HIS A 173 -2.51 -13.69 21.17
C HIS A 173 -2.73 -14.90 22.10
N GLU A 174 -2.90 -16.08 21.54
CA GLU A 174 -3.09 -17.30 22.33
C GLU A 174 -1.79 -17.75 23.00
N ARG A 175 -0.64 -17.56 22.35
CA ARG A 175 0.67 -17.80 22.96
C ARG A 175 0.88 -16.96 24.21
N MET A 176 0.47 -15.69 24.21
CA MET A 176 0.56 -14.80 25.38
C MET A 176 -0.24 -15.28 26.61
N LYS A 177 -1.27 -16.12 26.42
CA LYS A 177 -2.07 -16.70 27.52
C LYS A 177 -1.45 -17.98 28.10
N MET A 178 -0.41 -18.52 27.46
CA MET A 178 0.25 -19.73 27.93
C MET A 178 1.22 -19.41 29.08
N ALA A 179 1.14 -20.19 30.16
CA ALA A 179 1.89 -19.97 31.40
C ALA A 179 3.43 -20.05 31.24
N ASP A 180 3.93 -20.58 30.12
CA ASP A 180 5.35 -20.78 29.80
C ASP A 180 5.76 -20.05 28.50
N ALA A 181 4.99 -19.02 28.11
CA ALA A 181 5.33 -18.22 26.94
C ALA A 181 6.63 -17.44 27.20
N PRO A 182 7.64 -17.53 26.32
CA PRO A 182 8.84 -16.70 26.47
C PRO A 182 8.44 -15.23 26.47
N GLU A 183 9.08 -14.41 27.32
CA GLU A 183 8.84 -12.96 27.34
C GLU A 183 9.05 -12.42 25.92
N MET A 184 7.97 -11.92 25.31
CA MET A 184 8.04 -11.36 23.97
C MET A 184 8.95 -10.14 24.00
N SER A 185 9.99 -10.16 23.17
CA SER A 185 11.01 -9.11 23.18
C SER A 185 10.51 -7.86 22.47
N ASP A 186 10.90 -6.69 22.96
CA ASP A 186 10.63 -5.39 22.34
C ASP A 186 11.04 -5.34 20.86
N HIS A 187 12.09 -6.08 20.52
CA HIS A 187 12.55 -6.25 19.15
C HIS A 187 11.51 -6.92 18.25
N LEU A 188 10.79 -7.93 18.73
CA LEU A 188 9.74 -8.62 17.97
C LEU A 188 8.57 -7.67 17.66
N TYR A 189 8.17 -6.87 18.65
CA TYR A 189 7.14 -5.83 18.45
C TYR A 189 7.55 -4.86 17.35
N ALA A 190 8.73 -4.26 17.49
CA ALA A 190 9.25 -3.28 16.53
C ALA A 190 9.40 -3.87 15.12
N THR A 191 9.84 -5.13 15.02
CA THR A 191 10.03 -5.82 13.73
C THR A 191 8.72 -6.04 12.98
N ASN A 192 7.66 -6.48 13.68
CA ASN A 192 6.40 -6.85 13.03
C ASN A 192 5.44 -5.68 12.80
N LEU A 193 5.68 -4.57 13.48
CA LEU A 193 4.81 -3.41 13.46
C LEU A 193 4.63 -2.73 12.08
N PRO A 194 5.69 -2.52 11.26
CA PRO A 194 5.52 -2.07 9.87
C PRO A 194 4.54 -2.93 9.07
N TYR A 195 4.62 -4.24 9.24
CA TYR A 195 3.75 -5.19 8.54
C TYR A 195 2.31 -5.11 9.06
N ALA A 196 2.13 -4.97 10.38
CA ALA A 196 0.82 -4.78 10.97
C ALA A 196 0.14 -3.50 10.45
N LEU A 197 0.90 -2.40 10.31
CA LEU A 197 0.41 -1.14 9.76
C LEU A 197 0.04 -1.26 8.27
N ALA A 198 0.87 -1.94 7.47
CA ALA A 198 0.58 -2.18 6.07
C ALA A 198 -0.68 -3.06 5.85
N MET A 199 -1.03 -3.89 6.84
CA MET A 199 -2.21 -4.77 6.82
C MET A 199 -3.42 -4.21 7.59
N ASP A 200 -3.34 -2.97 8.07
CA ASP A 200 -4.38 -2.28 8.85
C ASP A 200 -4.81 -3.06 10.12
N ILE A 201 -3.82 -3.61 10.84
CA ILE A 201 -4.01 -4.37 12.10
C ILE A 201 -3.07 -3.90 13.21
N GLU A 202 -2.45 -2.73 13.09
CA GLU A 202 -1.49 -2.18 14.05
C GLU A 202 -2.08 -1.97 15.44
N LEU A 203 -3.36 -1.61 15.54
CA LEU A 203 -4.06 -1.45 16.82
C LEU A 203 -4.28 -2.81 17.49
N VAL A 204 -4.70 -3.82 16.73
CA VAL A 204 -4.88 -5.19 17.23
C VAL A 204 -3.55 -5.77 17.69
N TRP A 205 -2.49 -5.59 16.89
CA TRP A 205 -1.13 -6.00 17.25
C TRP A 205 -0.64 -5.27 18.50
N SER A 206 -0.82 -3.95 18.60
CA SER A 206 -0.37 -3.18 19.76
C SER A 206 -1.14 -3.51 21.04
N ASP A 207 -2.43 -3.82 20.95
CA ASP A 207 -3.25 -4.21 22.10
C ASP A 207 -2.78 -5.54 22.70
N GLN A 208 -2.37 -6.50 21.86
CA GLN A 208 -1.78 -7.74 22.34
C GLN A 208 -0.51 -7.48 23.18
N PHE A 209 0.32 -6.49 22.81
CA PHE A 209 1.53 -6.12 23.55
C PHE A 209 1.28 -5.21 24.75
N SER A 210 0.04 -4.78 24.98
CA SER A 210 -0.30 -3.90 26.10
C SER A 210 -0.01 -4.52 27.47
N PHE A 211 0.06 -5.85 27.58
CA PHE A 211 0.46 -6.54 28.81
C PHE A 211 1.94 -6.33 29.15
N LEU A 212 2.83 -6.33 28.15
CA LEU A 212 4.25 -5.98 28.33
C LEU A 212 4.40 -4.50 28.66
N LEU A 213 3.66 -3.63 27.96
CA LEU A 213 3.67 -2.18 28.23
C LEU A 213 3.13 -1.80 29.61
N LYS A 214 2.22 -2.60 30.20
CA LYS A 214 1.69 -2.38 31.56
C LYS A 214 2.62 -2.87 32.67
N ARG A 215 3.41 -3.93 32.40
CA ARG A 215 4.32 -4.56 33.37
C ARG A 215 5.74 -3.98 33.29
N ALA A 216 6.11 -3.42 32.14
CA ALA A 216 7.33 -2.68 31.90
C ALA A 216 7.02 -1.19 31.68
N ILE A 217 7.31 -0.39 32.72
CA ILE A 217 7.83 1.00 32.64
C ILE A 217 6.78 2.16 32.77
N PRO A 218 6.98 3.07 33.75
CA PRO A 218 6.43 4.44 33.81
C PRO A 218 7.04 5.45 32.80
N ASP A 219 7.85 5.02 31.84
CA ASP A 219 8.59 5.88 30.90
C ASP A 219 8.22 5.49 29.45
N PRO A 220 8.10 6.45 28.52
CA PRO A 220 7.80 6.14 27.12
C PRO A 220 8.91 5.26 26.57
N MET A 221 8.55 4.11 25.98
CA MET A 221 9.47 3.17 25.35
C MET A 221 10.45 3.92 24.41
N ASP A 222 11.69 4.13 24.86
CA ASP A 222 12.75 4.85 24.14
C ASP A 222 13.37 3.90 23.11
N TYR A 223 12.68 3.74 21.98
CA TYR A 223 13.26 3.04 20.85
C TYR A 223 14.35 3.93 20.24
N ASP A 224 15.55 3.38 20.04
CA ASP A 224 16.68 4.09 19.39
C ASP A 224 16.29 4.78 18.05
N TRP A 225 15.26 4.28 17.40
CA TRP A 225 14.73 4.75 16.12
C TRP A 225 13.50 5.67 16.23
N TYR A 226 12.87 5.83 17.41
CA TYR A 226 11.71 6.69 17.65
C TYR A 226 11.90 7.57 18.90
N ALA A 227 12.02 8.87 18.68
CA ALA A 227 12.02 9.86 19.74
C ALA A 227 10.61 10.44 19.96
N GLY A 228 9.84 9.80 20.85
CA GLY A 228 8.51 10.24 21.26
C GLY A 228 8.52 11.44 22.20
N GLY A 229 7.54 12.33 22.09
CA GLY A 229 7.38 13.46 23.01
C GLY A 229 6.15 13.26 23.89
N GLY A 230 6.34 13.22 25.21
CA GLY A 230 5.33 13.45 26.26
C GLY A 230 4.08 12.57 26.22
N GLY A 231 4.12 11.41 26.90
CA GLY A 231 2.93 10.69 27.40
C GLY A 231 1.97 10.05 26.39
N GLU A 232 2.12 10.27 25.08
CA GLU A 232 1.32 9.59 24.06
C GLU A 232 1.83 8.15 23.83
N SER A 233 0.90 7.20 23.74
CA SER A 233 1.22 5.84 23.31
C SER A 233 1.80 5.87 21.90
N PHE A 234 2.88 5.12 21.71
CA PHE A 234 3.60 5.00 20.44
C PHE A 234 2.67 4.60 19.28
N SER A 235 1.70 3.70 19.52
CA SER A 235 0.70 3.29 18.51
C SER A 235 -0.16 4.46 18.02
N ASN A 236 -0.57 5.37 18.91
CA ASN A 236 -1.30 6.58 18.53
C ASN A 236 -0.41 7.55 17.75
N GLY A 237 0.88 7.60 18.10
CA GLY A 237 1.88 8.35 17.35
C GLY A 237 2.01 7.89 15.88
N LEU A 238 1.93 6.59 15.62
CA LEU A 238 1.97 6.06 14.24
C LEU A 238 0.74 6.45 13.43
N VAL A 239 -0.46 6.30 14.00
CA VAL A 239 -1.71 6.72 13.34
C VAL A 239 -1.69 8.22 13.08
N GLY A 240 -1.16 9.00 14.02
CA GLY A 240 -0.89 10.43 13.84
C GLY A 240 0.11 10.72 12.71
N MET A 241 1.18 9.93 12.57
CA MET A 241 2.16 10.11 11.50
C MET A 241 1.56 9.80 10.13
N ALA A 242 0.84 8.69 9.98
CA ALA A 242 0.17 8.30 8.74
C ALA A 242 -0.86 9.35 8.30
N SER A 243 -1.69 9.84 9.23
CA SER A 243 -2.64 10.93 8.93
C SER A 243 -1.94 12.25 8.57
N THR A 244 -0.84 12.60 9.24
CA THR A 244 -0.05 13.80 8.90
C THR A 244 0.60 13.69 7.52
N LEU A 245 1.10 12.50 7.15
CA LEU A 245 1.61 12.21 5.80
C LEU A 245 0.51 12.40 4.75
N GLY A 246 -0.66 11.80 4.98
CA GLY A 246 -1.82 11.93 4.09
C GLY A 246 -2.24 13.39 3.91
N ALA A 247 -2.38 14.15 5.00
CA ALA A 247 -2.74 15.57 4.94
C ALA A 247 -1.70 16.42 4.19
N ALA A 248 -0.40 16.19 4.44
CA ALA A 248 0.67 16.94 3.79
C ALA A 248 0.74 16.69 2.27
N ILE A 249 0.35 15.50 1.81
CA ILE A 249 0.29 15.13 0.39
C ILE A 249 -0.99 15.69 -0.23
N ALA A 250 -2.15 15.52 0.42
CA ALA A 250 -3.44 16.03 -0.05
C ALA A 250 -3.42 17.55 -0.23
N GLY A 251 -2.79 18.28 0.69
CA GLY A 251 -2.63 19.74 0.59
C GLY A 251 -1.78 20.23 -0.59
N VAL A 252 -1.05 19.34 -1.28
CA VAL A 252 -0.39 19.67 -2.55
C VAL A 252 -1.37 19.55 -3.72
N LEU A 253 -2.24 18.54 -3.71
CA LEU A 253 -3.25 18.32 -4.76
C LEU A 253 -4.25 19.48 -4.79
N GLU A 254 -4.70 19.93 -3.61
CA GLU A 254 -5.61 21.07 -3.50
C GLU A 254 -4.98 22.39 -4.00
N LYS A 255 -3.65 22.53 -3.91
CA LYS A 255 -2.91 23.68 -4.45
C LYS A 255 -2.66 23.61 -5.96
N ASP A 256 -2.56 22.40 -6.52
CA ASP A 256 -2.44 22.19 -7.98
C ASP A 256 -3.80 22.40 -8.68
N ASP A 257 -4.91 21.98 -8.06
CA ASP A 257 -6.26 22.16 -8.61
C ASP A 257 -6.79 23.61 -8.44
N GLY A 258 -6.16 24.41 -7.57
CA GLY A 258 -6.49 25.81 -7.28
C GLY A 258 -5.76 26.87 -8.12
N GLY A 259 -5.57 26.63 -9.42
CA GLY A 259 -5.00 27.62 -10.36
C GLY A 259 -5.80 28.94 -10.44
N PRO A 260 -5.18 30.06 -10.86
CA PRO A 260 -5.34 31.39 -10.26
C PRO A 260 -6.63 32.12 -10.64
N GLY A 261 -7.17 32.86 -9.66
CA GLY A 261 -8.03 34.03 -9.87
C GLY A 261 -7.27 35.30 -9.56
#